data_AF-A0A5N6RQV9-F1
#
_entry.id   AF-A0A5N6RQV9-F1
#
_cell.length_a   1.000
_cell.length_b   1.000
_cell.length_c   1.000
_cell.angle_alpha   90.00
_cell.angle_beta   90.00
_cell.angle_gamma   90.00
#
_symmetry.space_group_name_H-M   'P 1'
#
loop_
_entity.id
_entity.type
_entity.pdbx_description
1 polymer ?
#
loop_
_entity_poly.entity_id
_entity_poly.type
_entity_poly.pdbx_seq_one_letter_code
_entity_poly.pdbx_strand_id
1 'polypeptide(L)'
;MISHRDKVVIEDESRWEDARNDPVKAVTFGDGKPLPADIIHDCLKILEEESIAFPWRKGDVLLLDNLAVLHSRRSFNPPRRILASLCK
;
A
#
# COMPACT_ATOMS: atom_id res chain seq x y z
N MET A 1 -1.37 8.93 -18.53
CA MET A 1 -1.76 10.03 -17.63
C MET A 1 -1.74 9.46 -16.22
N ILE A 2 -0.76 9.83 -15.38
CA ILE A 2 -0.57 9.24 -14.04
C ILE A 2 -1.63 9.84 -13.10
N SER A 3 -2.50 9.01 -12.51
CA SER A 3 -3.66 9.47 -11.73
C SER A 3 -3.26 9.80 -10.28
N HIS A 4 -3.62 10.99 -9.78
CA HIS A 4 -3.36 11.49 -8.42
C HIS A 4 -4.19 10.81 -7.30
N ARG A 5 -4.52 9.54 -7.45
CA ARG A 5 -5.42 8.80 -6.54
C ARG A 5 -4.61 8.10 -5.44
N ASP A 6 -5.05 8.22 -4.20
CA ASP A 6 -4.62 7.26 -3.18
C ASP A 6 -5.50 6.02 -3.29
N LYS A 7 -4.92 4.89 -2.93
CA LYS A 7 -5.60 3.61 -2.91
C LYS A 7 -5.96 3.28 -1.49
N VAL A 8 -7.24 3.01 -1.29
CA VAL A 8 -7.68 2.27 -0.13
C VAL A 8 -7.42 0.80 -0.47
N VAL A 9 -6.48 0.19 0.25
CA VAL A 9 -5.92 -1.18 0.22
C VAL A 9 -4.51 -1.35 -0.44
N ILE A 10 -3.57 -1.75 0.45
CA ILE A 10 -2.15 -2.21 0.49
C ILE A 10 -1.10 -1.85 -0.59
N GLU A 11 0.14 -1.65 -0.11
CA GLU A 11 1.44 -1.80 -0.79
C GLU A 11 2.15 -3.13 -0.47
N ASP A 12 2.85 -3.62 -1.48
CA ASP A 12 3.57 -4.89 -1.59
C ASP A 12 4.85 -5.00 -0.73
N GLU A 13 5.11 -6.19 -0.16
CA GLU A 13 6.38 -6.57 0.48
C GLU A 13 7.59 -6.46 -0.47
N SER A 14 7.35 -6.58 -1.79
CA SER A 14 8.39 -6.43 -2.83
C SER A 14 9.10 -5.08 -2.81
N ARG A 15 8.57 -4.09 -2.08
CA ARG A 15 9.14 -2.74 -2.01
C ARG A 15 10.19 -2.53 -0.92
N TRP A 16 10.43 -3.52 -0.06
CA TRP A 16 11.54 -3.50 0.90
C TRP A 16 12.86 -3.84 0.20
N GLU A 17 13.14 -3.11 -0.88
CA GLU A 17 14.32 -3.26 -1.72
C GLU A 17 15.17 -1.99 -1.62
N ASP A 18 16.33 -2.11 -0.99
CA ASP A 18 17.35 -1.05 -0.95
C ASP A 18 18.75 -1.67 -0.87
N ALA A 19 19.79 -0.84 -0.78
CA ALA A 19 21.18 -1.30 -0.70
C ALA A 19 21.48 -2.24 0.48
N ARG A 20 20.56 -2.37 1.45
CA ARG A 20 20.69 -3.21 2.66
C ARG A 20 19.68 -4.35 2.68
N ASN A 21 18.65 -4.34 1.85
CA ASN A 21 17.51 -5.25 1.94
C ASN A 21 17.22 -5.94 0.59
N ASP A 22 17.12 -7.27 0.64
CA ASP A 22 16.61 -8.11 -0.44
C ASP A 22 15.12 -8.38 -0.18
N PRO A 23 14.21 -7.95 -1.07
CA PRO A 23 12.77 -8.03 -0.84
C PRO A 23 12.27 -9.47 -0.65
N VAL A 24 12.94 -10.47 -1.23
CA VAL A 24 12.55 -11.89 -1.10
C VAL A 24 12.84 -12.43 0.31
N LYS A 25 13.73 -11.78 1.05
CA LYS A 25 14.12 -12.17 2.42
C LYS A 25 13.57 -11.23 3.49
N ALA A 26 12.94 -10.12 3.09
CA ALA A 26 12.48 -9.09 4.00
C ALA A 26 11.39 -9.59 4.96
N VAL A 27 10.56 -10.53 4.48
CA VAL A 27 9.47 -11.13 5.27
C VAL A 27 9.48 -12.65 5.09
N THR A 28 9.25 -13.36 6.18
CA THR A 28 9.18 -14.82 6.26
C THR A 28 8.02 -15.22 7.18
N PHE A 29 7.66 -16.50 7.19
CA PHE A 29 6.77 -17.01 8.24
C PHE A 29 7.40 -16.84 9.63
N GLY A 30 6.58 -16.91 10.69
CA GLY A 30 7.05 -16.77 12.07
C GLY A 30 8.06 -17.84 12.52
N ASP A 31 8.23 -18.92 11.74
CA ASP A 31 9.25 -19.95 11.94
C ASP A 31 10.53 -19.74 11.09
N GLY A 32 10.60 -18.63 10.35
CA GLY A 32 11.73 -18.27 9.48
C GLY A 32 11.72 -18.92 8.09
N LYS A 33 10.74 -19.76 7.76
CA LYS A 33 10.62 -20.28 6.39
C LYS A 33 10.21 -19.17 5.40
N PRO A 34 10.75 -19.17 4.17
CA PRO A 34 10.35 -18.19 3.17
C PRO A 34 8.88 -18.33 2.80
N LEU A 35 8.26 -17.19 2.48
CA LEU A 35 6.91 -17.15 1.92
C LEU A 35 6.93 -17.64 0.46
N PRO A 36 5.94 -18.43 0.00
CA PRO A 36 5.82 -18.81 -1.40
C PRO A 36 5.53 -17.58 -2.28
N ALA A 37 6.35 -17.37 -3.31
CA ALA A 37 6.28 -16.17 -4.15
C ALA A 37 4.95 -16.06 -4.94
N ASP A 38 4.43 -17.20 -5.41
CA ASP A 38 3.13 -17.29 -6.07
C ASP A 38 1.98 -16.81 -5.18
N ILE A 39 1.98 -17.22 -3.91
CA ILE A 39 0.97 -16.77 -2.93
C ILE A 39 1.09 -15.26 -2.67
N ILE A 40 2.31 -14.74 -2.54
CA ILE A 40 2.50 -13.28 -2.39
C ILE A 40 1.92 -12.55 -3.60
N HIS A 41 2.23 -12.98 -4.82
CA HIS A 41 1.71 -12.37 -6.03
C HIS A 41 0.19 -12.42 -6.14
N ASP A 42 -0.43 -13.53 -5.73
CA ASP A 42 -1.88 -13.65 -5.69
C ASP A 42 -2.51 -12.72 -4.64
N CYS A 43 -1.90 -12.60 -3.45
CA CYS A 43 -2.33 -11.62 -2.45
C CYS A 43 -2.30 -10.19 -3.03
N LEU A 44 -1.23 -9.80 -3.72
CA LEU A 44 -1.13 -8.48 -4.34
C LEU A 44 -2.20 -8.23 -5.39
N LYS A 45 -2.51 -9.25 -6.18
CA LYS A 45 -3.57 -9.18 -7.18
C LYS A 45 -4.93 -8.92 -6.51
N ILE A 46 -5.25 -9.65 -5.45
CA ILE A 46 -6.48 -9.43 -4.66
C ILE A 46 -6.52 -8.00 -4.11
N LEU A 47 -5.42 -7.52 -3.54
CA LEU A 47 -5.33 -6.17 -2.99
C LEU A 47 -5.53 -5.10 -4.08
N GLU A 48 -4.99 -5.30 -5.28
CA GLU A 48 -5.19 -4.40 -6.42
C GLU A 48 -6.64 -4.41 -6.92
N GLU A 49 -7.27 -5.59 -7.02
CA GLU A 49 -8.66 -5.78 -7.48
C GLU A 49 -9.69 -5.21 -6.51
N GLU A 50 -9.49 -5.43 -5.21
CA GLU A 50 -10.40 -4.96 -4.15
C GLU A 50 -10.13 -3.49 -3.74
N SER A 51 -9.08 -2.86 -4.29
CA SER A 51 -8.74 -1.49 -3.92
C SER A 51 -9.67 -0.44 -4.54
N ILE A 52 -9.98 0.58 -3.75
CA ILE A 52 -10.73 1.76 -4.22
C ILE A 52 -9.76 2.93 -4.37
N ALA A 53 -9.66 3.46 -5.59
CA ALA A 53 -8.81 4.61 -5.90
C ALA A 53 -9.60 5.92 -5.73
N PHE A 54 -9.42 6.60 -4.60
CA PHE A 54 -10.15 7.83 -4.27
C PHE A 54 -9.51 9.06 -4.94
N PRO A 55 -10.23 9.79 -5.81
CA PRO A 55 -9.72 10.98 -6.48
C PRO A 55 -9.84 12.23 -5.59
N TRP A 56 -8.78 12.52 -4.83
CA TRP A 56 -8.70 13.68 -3.95
C TRP A 56 -9.07 15.00 -4.62
N ARG A 57 -9.90 15.77 -3.92
CA ARG A 57 -10.20 17.18 -4.20
C ARG A 57 -9.83 18.03 -2.99
N LYS A 58 -9.53 19.30 -3.24
CA LYS A 58 -9.20 20.24 -2.15
C LYS A 58 -10.40 20.38 -1.22
N GLY A 59 -10.17 20.10 0.06
CA GLY A 59 -11.20 20.16 1.11
C GLY A 59 -11.78 18.80 1.49
N ASP A 60 -11.49 17.74 0.73
CA ASP A 60 -11.91 16.39 1.11
C ASP A 60 -11.25 15.95 2.43
N VAL A 61 -12.00 15.19 3.22
CA VAL A 61 -11.52 14.49 4.40
C VAL A 61 -11.92 13.02 4.25
N LEU A 62 -10.94 12.13 4.34
CA LEU A 62 -11.15 10.69 4.36
C LEU A 62 -10.96 10.19 5.78
N LEU A 63 -12.00 9.58 6.36
CA LEU A 63 -11.92 8.88 7.64
C LEU A 63 -11.76 7.39 7.38
N LEU A 64 -10.69 6.81 7.93
CA LEU A 64 -10.39 5.38 7.81
C LEU A 64 -10.47 4.72 9.18
N ASP A 65 -11.16 3.58 9.24
CA ASP A 65 -11.01 2.63 10.35
C ASP A 65 -9.74 1.82 10.12
N ASN A 66 -8.69 2.11 10.89
CA ASN A 66 -7.37 1.50 10.72
C ASN A 66 -7.33 0.00 11.11
N LEU A 67 -8.40 -0.54 11.72
CA LEU A 67 -8.52 -1.97 11.98
C LEU A 67 -9.08 -2.72 10.76
N ALA A 68 -9.89 -2.06 9.94
CA ALA A 68 -10.59 -2.68 8.82
C ALA A 68 -9.96 -2.34 7.46
N VAL A 69 -9.17 -1.26 7.39
CA VAL A 69 -8.76 -0.66 6.13
C VAL A 69 -7.26 -0.48 6.05
N LEU A 70 -6.70 -1.01 4.97
CA LEU A 70 -5.33 -0.76 4.57
C LEU A 70 -5.30 0.41 3.58
N HIS A 71 -4.18 1.12 3.45
CA HIS A 71 -4.07 2.24 2.51
C HIS A 71 -2.69 2.29 1.85
N SER A 72 -2.67 2.79 0.61
CA SER A 72 -1.49 2.96 -0.22
C SER A 72 -1.63 4.19 -1.12
N ARG A 73 -0.60 4.49 -1.90
CA ARG A 73 -0.53 5.68 -2.74
C ARG A 73 -0.10 5.32 -4.17
N ARG A 74 -0.78 5.88 -5.17
CA ARG A 74 -0.26 5.84 -6.55
C ARG A 74 0.85 6.88 -6.74
N SER A 75 1.75 6.60 -7.67
CA SER A 75 2.67 7.61 -8.20
C SER A 75 1.90 8.86 -8.64
N PHE A 76 2.48 10.03 -8.46
CA PHE A 76 1.87 11.30 -8.85
C PHE A 76 2.94 12.27 -9.33
N ASN A 77 2.51 13.28 -10.09
CA ASN A 77 3.37 14.41 -10.44
C ASN A 77 3.07 15.57 -9.47
N PRO A 78 4.09 16.20 -8.85
CA PRO A 78 3.89 17.35 -7.98
C PRO A 78 3.28 18.55 -8.76
N PRO A 79 2.59 19.48 -8.10
CA PRO A 79 2.40 19.58 -6.65
C PRO A 79 1.27 18.69 -6.12
N ARG A 80 1.48 18.10 -4.93
CA ARG A 80 0.45 17.35 -4.18
C ARG A 80 0.72 17.48 -2.69
N ARG A 81 -0.32 17.77 -1.90
CA ARG A 81 -0.22 17.86 -0.43
C ARG A 81 -1.46 17.25 0.20
N ILE A 82 -1.25 16.21 1.00
CA ILE A 82 -2.25 15.55 1.85
C ILE A 82 -1.75 15.65 3.29
N LEU A 83 -2.67 15.88 4.23
CA LEU A 83 -2.39 15.91 5.67
C LEU A 83 -3.05 14.70 6.33
N ALA A 84 -2.51 14.25 7.46
CA ALA A 84 -3.02 13.11 8.21
C ALA A 84 -3.12 13.43 9.71
N SER A 85 -4.00 12.71 10.39
CA SER A 85 -4.13 12.68 11.84
C SER A 85 -4.37 11.24 12.28
N LEU A 86 -3.88 10.87 13.45
CA LEU A 86 -4.03 9.52 14.01
C LEU A 86 -4.93 9.57 15.25
N CYS A 87 -5.78 8.56 15.37
CA CYS A 87 -6.61 8.34 16.56
C CYS A 87 -5.96 7.28 17.46
N LYS A 88 -6.29 7.31 18.75
CA LYS A 88 -5.83 6.32 19.74
C LYS A 88 -6.55 4.99 19.56
#